data_AF-A0A3A0USR0-F1
#
_entry.id   AF-A0A3A0USR0-F1
#
_cell.length_a   1.000
_cell.length_b   1.000
_cell.length_c   1.000
_cell.angle_alpha   90.00
_cell.angle_beta   90.00
_cell.angle_gamma   90.00
#
_symmetry.space_group_name_H-M   'P 1'
#
loop_
_entity.id
_entity.type
_entity.pdbx_description
1 polymer ?
#
loop_
_entity_poly.entity_id
_entity_poly.type
_entity_poly.pdbx_seq_one_letter_code
_entity_poly.pdbx_strand_id
1 'polypeptide(L)' 'MVELQDKVAVVTGASSGIGASIAETLANQGVKVVLTGRDESR' A
#
# COMPACT_ATOMS: atom_id res chain seq x y z
N MET A 1 14.76 -13.85 5.10
CA MET A 1 13.83 -12.92 4.41
C MET A 1 12.53 -12.91 5.21
N VAL A 2 11.82 -11.78 5.25
CA VAL A 2 10.51 -11.69 5.91
C VAL A 2 9.45 -12.06 4.88
N GLU A 3 8.58 -12.99 5.24
CA GLU A 3 7.43 -13.38 4.41
C GLU A 3 6.27 -12.42 4.65
N LEU A 4 5.77 -11.81 3.58
CA LEU A 4 4.73 -10.76 3.64
C LEU A 4 3.36 -11.22 3.13
N GLN A 5 3.27 -12.38 2.49
CA GLN A 5 2.02 -12.95 2.00
C GLN A 5 0.95 -12.98 3.11
N ASP A 6 -0.28 -12.59 2.76
CA ASP A 6 -1.46 -12.53 3.63
C ASP A 6 -1.36 -11.58 4.84
N LYS A 7 -0.30 -10.78 4.95
CA LYS A 7 -0.22 -9.70 5.94
C LYS A 7 -1.11 -8.53 5.55
N VAL A 8 -1.34 -7.64 6.51
CA VAL A 8 -2.06 -6.38 6.31
C VAL A 8 -1.08 -5.22 6.46
N ALA A 9 -1.10 -4.27 5.51
CA ALA A 9 -0.29 -3.05 5.57
C ALA A 9 -1.18 -1.81 5.42
N VAL A 10 -0.92 -0.79 6.23
CA VAL A 10 -1.52 0.54 6.10
C VAL A 10 -0.49 1.47 5.46
N VAL A 11 -0.82 2.01 4.29
CA VAL A 11 0.07 2.92 3.55
C VAL A 11 -0.55 4.31 3.56
N THR A 12 0.16 5.27 4.16
CA THR A 12 -0.24 6.68 4.19
C THR A 12 0.39 7.45 3.05
N GLY A 13 -0.28 8.50 2.58
CA GLY A 13 0.16 9.24 1.39
C GLY A 13 0.11 8.38 0.12
N ALA A 14 -0.81 7.43 0.06
CA ALA A 14 -0.89 6.42 -1.00
C ALA A 14 -1.44 6.94 -2.34
N SER A 15 -1.93 8.19 -2.37
CA SER A 15 -2.57 8.77 -3.56
C SER A 15 -1.61 9.16 -4.69
N SER A 16 -0.29 9.11 -4.48
CA SER A 16 0.71 9.33 -5.55
C SER A 16 2.13 8.98 -5.12
N GLY A 17 3.06 8.99 -6.09
CA GLY A 17 4.50 8.94 -5.84
C GLY A 17 4.91 7.68 -5.08
N ILE A 18 5.78 7.87 -4.07
CA ILE A 18 6.38 6.76 -3.32
C ILE A 18 5.31 5.93 -2.60
N GLY A 19 4.29 6.56 -2.00
CA GLY A 19 3.24 5.83 -1.30
C GLY A 19 2.45 4.91 -2.23
N ALA A 20 2.12 5.39 -3.43
CA ALA A 20 1.45 4.59 -4.45
C ALA A 20 2.32 3.40 -4.90
N SER A 21 3.60 3.64 -5.22
CA SER A 21 4.49 2.56 -5.65
C SER A 21 4.73 1.51 -4.55
N ILE A 22 4.78 1.91 -3.28
CA ILE A 22 4.87 0.99 -2.14
C ILE A 22 3.60 0.14 -2.05
N ALA A 23 2.42 0.76 -2.13
CA ALA A 23 1.15 0.05 -2.09
C ALA A 23 1.02 -0.99 -3.21
N GLU A 24 1.37 -0.60 -4.44
CA GLU A 24 1.38 -1.52 -5.59
C GLU A 24 2.35 -2.68 -5.38
N THR A 25 3.57 -2.41 -4.91
CA THR A 25 4.57 -3.45 -4.65
C THR A 25 4.11 -4.43 -3.57
N LEU A 26 3.51 -3.94 -2.49
CA LEU A 26 2.98 -4.78 -1.42
C LEU A 26 1.80 -5.62 -1.89
N ALA A 27 0.86 -5.03 -2.64
CA ALA A 27 -0.27 -5.75 -3.20
C ALA A 27 0.18 -6.89 -4.13
N ASN A 28 1.20 -6.63 -4.97
CA ASN A 28 1.80 -7.64 -5.86
C ASN A 28 2.50 -8.79 -5.09
N GLN A 29 2.87 -8.57 -3.83
CA GLN A 29 3.42 -9.61 -2.94
C GLN A 29 2.34 -10.30 -2.10
N GLY A 30 1.06 -10.12 -2.44
CA GLY A 30 -0.07 -10.77 -1.74
C GLY A 30 -0.40 -10.18 -0.37
N VAL A 31 0.06 -8.96 -0.10
CA VAL A 31 -0.31 -8.20 1.10
C VAL A 31 -1.69 -7.58 0.88
N LYS A 32 -2.54 -7.60 1.91
CA LYS A 32 -3.79 -6.84 1.95
C LYS A 32 -3.47 -5.40 2.33
N VAL A 33 -3.69 -4.46 1.41
CA VAL A 33 -3.29 -3.07 1.60
C VAL A 33 -4.48 -2.17 1.92
N VAL A 34 -4.34 -1.34 2.96
CA VAL A 34 -5.23 -0.22 3.26
C VAL A 34 -4.52 1.07 2.85
N LEU A 35 -5.17 1.85 1.99
CA LEU A 35 -4.62 3.09 1.45
C LEU A 35 -5.21 4.28 2.20
N THR A 36 -4.38 5.26 2.55
CA THR A 36 -4.87 6.52 3.13
C THR A 36 -4.30 7.72 2.38
N GLY A 37 -5.17 8.70 2.16
CA GLY A 37 -4.89 9.97 1.49
C GLY A 37 -5.69 11.10 2.16
N ARG A 38 -5.34 12.34 1.83
CA ARG A 38 -6.06 13.52 2.34
C ARG A 38 -7.24 13.94 1.46
N ASP A 39 -7.21 13.56 0.19
CA ASP A 39 -8.16 13.94 -0.84
C ASP A 39 -8.82 12.65 -1.34
N GLU A 40 -10.12 12.52 -1.14
CA GLU A 40 -10.88 11.32 -1.51
C GLU A 40 -10.97 11.13 -3.02
N SER A 41 -10.83 12.20 -3.80
CA SER A 41 -10.85 12.13 -5.26
C SER A 41 -9.53 11.64 -5.87
N ARG A 42 -8.51 11.40 -5.03
CA ARG A 42 -7.14 11.09 -5.45
C ARG A 42 -6.54 9.85 -4.79
#